data_AF-A0A7X8QZY2-F1
#
_entry.id   AF-A0A7X8QZY2-F1
#
_cell.length_a   1.000
_cell.length_b   1.000
_cell.length_c   1.000
_cell.angle_alpha   90.00
_cell.angle_beta   90.00
_cell.angle_gamma   90.00
#
_symmetry.space_group_name_H-M   'P 1'
#
loop_
_entity.id
_entity.type
_entity.pdbx_description
1 polymer ?
#
loop_
_entity_poly.entity_id
_entity_poly.type
_entity_poly.pdbx_seq_one_letter_code
_entity_poly.pdbx_strand_id
1 'polypeptide(L)'
;MPKSVIHGNWIIVSAITILIGILSVGHFLLRGLQYLRKAFDYSVNFIWNIIEEISSFFQGIEGSIEPPLDESSYLIEENPVAGIISDIILATFLIFVVYRIIRYFIKNGKELIKNFIAFFSRVFNRFQKWGDIEKSYTDKQEFLIHAEKNKPSFKRRREKQKQWKDMKDNSSRTRFLYTRFVLSNIKNGYKFRISDTPSETVQRITKEFDGQENHELIGQAYNNVRYGIKELPDDIVGKLKDKYL
;
A
#
# COMPACT_ATOMS: atom_id res chain seq x y z
N MET A 1 25.00 -22.06 -10.85
CA MET A 1 24.32 -21.56 -12.07
C MET A 1 24.66 -20.08 -12.25
N PRO A 2 24.82 -19.59 -13.50
CA PRO A 2 25.25 -18.21 -13.74
C PRO A 2 24.15 -17.24 -13.34
N LYS A 3 24.47 -16.31 -12.42
CA LYS A 3 23.53 -15.32 -11.86
C LYS A 3 22.90 -14.41 -12.91
N SER A 4 23.51 -14.24 -14.09
CA SER A 4 23.05 -13.32 -15.14
C SER A 4 21.80 -13.79 -15.89
N VAL A 5 21.62 -15.10 -16.08
CA VAL A 5 20.49 -15.66 -16.84
C VAL A 5 19.16 -15.46 -16.10
N ILE A 6 19.21 -15.51 -14.77
CA ILE A 6 18.04 -15.35 -13.90
C ILE A 6 17.53 -13.90 -13.92
N HIS A 7 18.44 -12.92 -13.97
CA HIS A 7 18.08 -11.49 -14.07
C HIS A 7 17.49 -11.14 -15.44
N GLY A 8 18.02 -11.72 -16.52
CA GLY A 8 17.46 -11.54 -17.87
C GLY A 8 16.02 -12.06 -17.98
N ASN A 9 15.76 -13.25 -17.44
CA ASN A 9 14.40 -13.81 -17.42
C ASN A 9 13.43 -13.00 -16.55
N TRP A 10 13.90 -12.36 -15.48
CA TRP A 10 13.09 -11.50 -14.61
C TRP A 10 12.57 -10.23 -15.34
N ILE A 11 13.42 -9.61 -16.17
CA ILE A 11 13.04 -8.44 -16.98
C ILE A 11 11.97 -8.84 -18.01
N ILE A 12 12.12 -10.01 -18.63
CA ILE A 12 11.18 -10.49 -19.65
C ILE A 12 9.81 -10.81 -19.02
N VAL A 13 9.77 -11.50 -17.88
CA VAL A 13 8.51 -11.86 -17.21
C VAL A 13 7.78 -10.63 -16.65
N SER A 14 8.52 -9.68 -16.07
CA SER A 14 7.94 -8.41 -15.60
C SER A 14 7.41 -7.57 -16.77
N ALA A 15 8.14 -7.47 -17.88
CA ALA A 15 7.69 -6.79 -19.09
C ALA A 15 6.41 -7.43 -19.67
N ILE A 16 6.34 -8.77 -19.75
CA ILE A 16 5.14 -9.49 -20.21
C ILE A 16 3.96 -9.25 -19.27
N THR A 17 4.19 -9.25 -17.95
CA THR A 17 3.11 -9.04 -16.97
C THR A 17 2.58 -7.61 -17.03
N ILE A 18 3.47 -6.62 -17.19
CA ILE A 18 3.09 -5.22 -17.41
C ILE A 18 2.33 -5.08 -18.72
N LEU A 19 2.78 -5.72 -19.80
CA LEU A 19 2.10 -5.72 -21.10
C LEU A 19 0.68 -6.31 -21.00
N ILE A 20 0.51 -7.44 -20.32
CA ILE A 20 -0.81 -8.05 -20.08
C ILE A 20 -1.68 -7.13 -19.21
N GLY A 21 -1.10 -6.47 -18.20
CA GLY A 21 -1.79 -5.47 -17.39
C GLY A 21 -2.29 -4.29 -18.23
N ILE A 22 -1.44 -3.75 -19.09
CA ILE A 22 -1.77 -2.66 -20.02
C ILE A 22 -2.86 -3.10 -21.00
N LEU A 23 -2.76 -4.30 -21.57
CA LEU A 23 -3.78 -4.84 -22.49
C LEU A 23 -5.12 -5.09 -21.77
N SER A 24 -5.08 -5.60 -20.54
CA SER A 24 -6.28 -5.82 -19.73
C SER A 24 -6.96 -4.51 -19.33
N VAL A 25 -6.18 -3.48 -19.01
CA VAL A 25 -6.69 -2.12 -18.75
C VAL A 25 -7.17 -1.49 -20.05
N GLY A 26 -6.51 -1.75 -21.18
CA GLY A 26 -6.89 -1.28 -22.50
C GLY A 26 -8.30 -1.68 -22.89
N HIS A 27 -8.71 -2.93 -22.62
CA HIS A 27 -10.08 -3.36 -22.88
C HIS A 27 -11.11 -2.65 -21.97
N PHE A 28 -10.75 -2.34 -20.72
CA PHE A 28 -11.60 -1.55 -19.83
C PHE A 28 -11.69 -0.07 -20.28
N LEU A 29 -10.58 0.51 -20.73
CA LEU A 29 -10.53 1.84 -21.31
C LEU A 29 -11.35 1.93 -22.59
N LEU A 30 -11.26 0.95 -23.49
CA LEU A 30 -12.05 0.89 -24.72
C LEU A 30 -13.55 0.81 -24.42
N ARG A 31 -13.96 0.02 -23.41
CA ARG A 31 -15.37 0.00 -22.95
C ARG A 31 -15.78 1.33 -22.35
N GLY A 32 -14.93 1.94 -21.52
CA GLY A 32 -15.16 3.29 -20.98
C GLY A 32 -15.32 4.33 -22.08
N LEU A 33 -14.51 4.26 -23.14
CA LEU A 33 -14.52 5.15 -24.29
C LEU A 33 -15.77 4.93 -25.15
N GLN A 34 -16.26 3.69 -25.28
CA GLN A 34 -17.55 3.40 -25.90
C GLN A 34 -18.73 3.97 -25.09
N TYR A 35 -18.69 3.88 -23.76
CA TYR A 35 -19.70 4.52 -22.91
C TYR A 35 -19.64 6.05 -23.03
N LEU A 36 -18.44 6.61 -23.12
CA LEU A 36 -18.23 8.04 -23.29
C LEU A 36 -18.73 8.52 -24.66
N ARG A 37 -18.48 7.76 -25.74
CA ARG A 37 -19.06 8.01 -27.06
C ARG A 37 -20.59 7.94 -27.03
N LYS A 38 -21.18 6.91 -26.41
CA LYS A 38 -22.64 6.82 -26.26
C LYS A 38 -23.21 8.00 -25.47
N ALA A 39 -22.55 8.39 -24.39
CA ALA A 39 -22.94 9.57 -23.61
C ALA A 39 -22.85 10.85 -24.43
N PHE A 40 -21.84 10.97 -25.29
CA PHE A 40 -21.69 12.07 -26.24
C PHE A 40 -22.82 12.05 -27.27
N ASP A 41 -23.11 10.91 -27.91
CA ASP A 41 -24.22 10.77 -28.87
C ASP A 41 -25.56 11.14 -28.22
N TYR A 42 -25.81 10.69 -26.99
CA TYR A 42 -27.00 11.11 -26.22
C TYR A 42 -27.03 12.61 -25.95
N SER A 43 -25.88 13.22 -25.65
CA SER A 43 -25.79 14.66 -25.38
C SER A 43 -25.99 15.48 -26.65
N VAL A 44 -25.43 15.05 -27.79
CA VAL A 44 -25.63 15.69 -29.10
C VAL A 44 -27.10 15.60 -29.51
N ASN A 45 -27.71 14.42 -29.40
CA ASN A 45 -29.14 14.26 -29.70
C ASN A 45 -30.03 15.10 -28.77
N PHE A 46 -29.65 15.21 -27.50
CA PHE A 46 -30.36 16.07 -26.55
C PHE A 46 -30.27 17.55 -26.92
N ILE A 47 -29.08 18.02 -27.32
CA ILE A 47 -28.89 19.40 -27.81
C ILE A 47 -29.69 19.62 -29.10
N TRP A 48 -29.66 18.66 -30.03
CA TRP A 48 -30.43 18.74 -31.27
C TRP A 48 -31.93 18.87 -31.01
N ASN A 49 -32.48 18.07 -30.10
CA ASN A 49 -33.87 18.16 -29.69
C ASN A 49 -34.21 19.52 -29.06
N ILE A 50 -33.31 20.07 -28.23
CA ILE A 50 -33.50 21.41 -27.66
C ILE A 50 -33.49 22.48 -28.76
N ILE A 51 -32.61 22.37 -29.75
CA ILE A 51 -32.55 23.31 -30.87
C ILE A 51 -33.83 23.25 -31.70
N GLU A 52 -34.34 22.05 -32.01
CA GLU A 52 -35.62 21.88 -32.72
C GLU A 52 -36.79 22.46 -31.91
N GLU A 53 -36.83 22.21 -30.61
CA GLU A 53 -37.88 22.74 -29.72
C GLU A 53 -37.84 24.27 -29.66
N ILE A 54 -36.65 24.85 -29.52
CA ILE A 54 -36.44 26.30 -29.56
C ILE A 54 -36.78 26.88 -30.94
N SER A 55 -36.35 26.24 -32.03
CA SER A 55 -36.67 26.67 -33.39
C SER A 55 -38.17 26.66 -33.65
N SER A 56 -38.87 25.61 -33.21
CA SER A 56 -40.34 25.52 -33.31
C SER A 56 -41.04 26.60 -32.48
N PHE A 57 -40.50 26.93 -31.30
CA PHE A 57 -40.99 28.00 -30.45
C PHE A 57 -40.83 29.37 -31.11
N PHE A 58 -39.70 29.65 -31.78
CA PHE A 58 -39.50 30.89 -32.53
C PHE A 58 -40.32 30.95 -33.83
N GLN A 59 -40.48 29.84 -34.56
CA GLN A 59 -41.36 29.79 -35.73
C GLN A 59 -42.83 30.05 -35.38
N GLY A 60 -43.26 29.69 -34.17
CA GLY A 60 -44.58 30.04 -33.64
C GLY A 60 -44.75 31.53 -33.30
N ILE A 61 -43.65 32.29 -33.18
CA ILE A 61 -43.65 33.73 -32.87
C ILE A 61 -43.58 34.58 -34.16
N GLU A 62 -43.05 34.03 -35.27
CA GLU A 62 -42.88 34.72 -36.56
C GLU A 62 -44.08 34.69 -37.50
N GLY A 63 -45.24 34.20 -37.05
CA GLY A 63 -46.48 34.30 -37.80
C GLY A 63 -47.04 35.73 -37.84
N SER A 64 -46.39 36.66 -38.57
CA SER A 64 -47.03 37.78 -39.31
C SER A 64 -46.10 38.93 -39.74
N ILE A 65 -44.90 38.74 -40.29
CA ILE A 65 -44.21 39.83 -41.02
C ILE A 65 -43.38 39.29 -42.20
N GLU A 66 -43.91 39.37 -43.42
CA GLU A 66 -43.08 39.35 -44.65
C GLU A 66 -42.48 40.75 -44.89
N PRO A 67 -41.17 40.83 -45.17
CA PRO A 67 -40.72 41.54 -46.37
C PRO A 67 -39.55 40.81 -47.09
N PRO A 68 -39.13 41.29 -48.28
CA PRO A 68 -38.62 40.43 -49.33
C PRO A 68 -37.13 40.10 -49.24
N LEU A 69 -36.82 38.97 -49.88
CA LEU A 69 -35.50 38.44 -50.20
C LEU A 69 -34.56 39.52 -50.77
N ASP A 70 -33.59 39.93 -49.96
CA ASP A 70 -32.30 40.45 -50.46
C ASP A 70 -31.18 39.58 -49.88
N GLU A 71 -30.45 38.94 -50.79
CA GLU A 71 -29.19 38.24 -50.54
C GLU A 71 -28.16 39.24 -49.99
N SER A 72 -28.17 39.45 -48.68
CA SER A 72 -27.05 40.05 -47.98
C SER A 72 -26.42 39.01 -47.08
N SER A 73 -25.17 38.69 -47.38
CA SER A 73 -24.28 37.92 -46.52
C SER A 73 -24.30 38.54 -45.12
N TYR A 74 -25.08 37.96 -44.21
CA TYR A 74 -25.06 38.30 -42.80
C TYR A 74 -23.67 37.94 -42.27
N LEU A 75 -22.77 38.93 -42.27
CA LEU A 75 -21.68 38.96 -41.31
C LEU A 75 -22.37 38.91 -39.95
N ILE A 76 -22.34 37.74 -39.33
CA ILE A 76 -22.75 37.55 -37.95
C ILE A 76 -21.86 38.48 -37.13
N GLU A 77 -22.36 39.66 -36.83
CA GLU A 77 -21.72 40.62 -35.94
C GLU A 77 -21.52 39.88 -34.62
N GLU A 78 -20.27 39.58 -34.25
CA GLU A 78 -19.93 38.83 -33.05
C GLU A 78 -20.41 39.63 -31.82
N ASN A 79 -21.64 39.37 -31.40
CA ASN A 79 -22.18 39.98 -30.20
C ASN A 79 -21.36 39.44 -29.01
N PRO A 80 -20.60 40.27 -28.28
CA PRO A 80 -19.74 39.83 -27.18
C PRO A 80 -20.56 39.14 -26.06
N VAL A 81 -21.85 39.48 -25.99
CA VAL A 81 -22.83 38.86 -25.08
C VAL A 81 -23.06 37.37 -25.42
N ALA A 82 -23.09 36.99 -26.69
CA ALA A 82 -23.31 35.61 -27.12
C ALA A 82 -22.14 34.69 -26.71
N GLY A 83 -20.91 35.18 -26.79
CA GLY A 83 -19.71 34.46 -26.33
C GLY A 83 -19.75 34.19 -24.83
N ILE A 84 -20.11 35.21 -24.03
CA ILE A 84 -20.24 35.09 -22.57
C ILE A 84 -21.32 34.06 -22.19
N ILE A 85 -22.46 34.09 -22.90
CA ILE A 85 -23.56 33.12 -22.66
C ILE A 85 -23.09 31.69 -22.99
N SER A 86 -22.39 31.48 -24.09
CA SER A 86 -21.82 30.19 -24.47
C SER A 86 -20.85 29.64 -23.41
N ASP A 87 -19.95 30.49 -22.91
CA ASP A 87 -18.98 30.11 -21.88
C ASP A 87 -19.66 29.72 -20.56
N ILE A 88 -20.72 30.45 -20.17
CA ILE A 88 -21.50 30.12 -18.96
C ILE A 88 -22.20 28.77 -19.12
N ILE A 89 -22.76 28.48 -20.30
CA ILE A 89 -23.40 27.18 -20.59
C ILE A 89 -22.36 26.06 -20.53
N LEU A 90 -21.19 26.23 -21.15
CA LEU A 90 -20.11 25.25 -21.14
C LEU A 90 -19.59 24.99 -19.71
N ALA A 91 -19.37 26.04 -18.93
CA ALA A 91 -18.91 25.93 -17.55
C ALA A 91 -19.95 25.19 -16.68
N THR A 92 -21.23 25.51 -16.84
CA THR A 92 -22.33 24.86 -16.12
C THR A 92 -22.43 23.38 -16.49
N PHE A 93 -22.28 23.04 -17.77
CA PHE A 93 -22.26 21.66 -18.25
C PHE A 93 -21.07 20.87 -17.67
N LEU A 94 -19.87 21.47 -17.65
CA LEU A 94 -18.67 20.84 -17.10
C LEU A 94 -18.84 20.54 -15.60
N ILE A 95 -19.36 21.51 -14.83
CA ILE A 95 -19.68 21.32 -13.41
C ILE A 95 -20.67 20.18 -13.23
N PHE A 96 -21.70 20.09 -14.07
CA PHE A 96 -22.70 19.02 -14.02
C PHE A 96 -22.08 17.63 -14.29
N VAL A 97 -21.20 17.52 -15.28
CA VAL A 97 -20.48 16.27 -15.61
C VAL A 97 -19.56 15.85 -14.46
N VAL A 98 -18.77 16.78 -13.92
CA VAL A 98 -17.90 16.52 -12.76
C VAL A 98 -18.71 16.08 -11.54
N TYR A 99 -19.83 16.76 -11.26
CA TYR A 99 -20.75 16.37 -10.20
C TYR A 99 -21.29 14.95 -10.38
N ARG A 100 -21.71 14.59 -11.60
CA ARG A 100 -22.18 13.23 -11.94
C ARG A 100 -21.09 12.17 -11.70
N ILE A 101 -19.85 12.45 -12.13
CA ILE A 101 -18.70 11.56 -11.92
C ILE A 101 -18.46 11.36 -10.43
N ILE A 102 -18.34 12.45 -9.66
CA ILE A 102 -18.11 12.38 -8.20
C ILE A 102 -19.23 11.61 -7.51
N ARG A 103 -20.50 11.88 -7.85
CA ARG A 103 -21.66 11.18 -7.28
C ARG A 103 -21.65 9.68 -7.59
N TYR A 104 -21.24 9.30 -8.80
CA TYR A 104 -21.06 7.91 -9.18
C TYR A 104 -19.97 7.21 -8.36
N PHE A 105 -18.81 7.87 -8.18
CA PHE A 105 -17.72 7.37 -7.35
C PHE A 105 -18.09 7.24 -5.87
N ILE A 106 -18.87 8.18 -5.31
CA ILE A 106 -19.32 8.09 -3.91
C ILE A 106 -20.32 6.93 -3.73
N LYS A 107 -21.27 6.77 -4.68
CA LYS A 107 -22.31 5.73 -4.59
C LYS A 107 -21.74 4.32 -4.78
N ASN A 108 -20.82 4.15 -5.73
CA ASN A 108 -20.26 2.84 -6.10
C ASN A 108 -18.84 2.61 -5.55
N GLY A 109 -18.30 3.56 -4.77
CA GLY A 109 -16.91 3.55 -4.33
C GLY A 109 -16.53 2.35 -3.48
N LYS A 110 -17.46 1.84 -2.65
CA LYS A 110 -17.21 0.66 -1.81
C LYS A 110 -16.92 -0.60 -2.63
N GLU A 111 -17.64 -0.80 -3.72
CA GLU A 111 -17.42 -1.95 -4.62
C GLU A 111 -16.18 -1.76 -5.48
N LEU A 112 -15.95 -0.54 -5.99
CA LEU A 112 -14.75 -0.21 -6.77
C LEU A 112 -13.48 -0.42 -5.95
N ILE A 113 -13.44 0.10 -4.72
CA ILE A 113 -12.28 -0.04 -3.81
C ILE A 113 -12.08 -1.52 -3.44
N LYS A 114 -13.15 -2.26 -3.13
CA LYS A 114 -13.06 -3.70 -2.83
C LYS A 114 -12.47 -4.49 -4.01
N ASN A 115 -12.91 -4.20 -5.22
CA ASN A 115 -12.40 -4.84 -6.44
C ASN A 115 -10.95 -4.43 -6.73
N PHE A 116 -10.60 -3.17 -6.50
CA PHE A 116 -9.24 -2.66 -6.68
C PHE A 116 -8.26 -3.30 -5.70
N ILE A 117 -8.62 -3.37 -4.41
CA ILE A 117 -7.82 -4.04 -3.37
C ILE A 117 -7.75 -5.55 -3.63
N ALA A 118 -8.85 -6.19 -4.04
CA ALA A 118 -8.83 -7.62 -4.39
C ALA A 118 -7.92 -7.91 -5.60
N PHE A 119 -7.91 -7.04 -6.60
CA PHE A 119 -6.99 -7.13 -7.73
C PHE A 119 -5.53 -6.93 -7.29
N PHE A 120 -5.26 -5.85 -6.55
CA PHE A 120 -3.90 -5.52 -6.11
C PHE A 120 -3.34 -6.56 -5.15
N SER A 121 -4.14 -7.10 -4.24
CA SER A 121 -3.72 -8.17 -3.33
C SER A 121 -3.44 -9.49 -4.04
N ARG A 122 -4.17 -9.83 -5.12
CA ARG A 122 -3.83 -11.02 -5.95
C ARG A 122 -2.49 -10.85 -6.66
N VAL A 123 -2.22 -9.65 -7.16
CA VAL A 123 -0.96 -9.31 -7.81
C VAL A 123 0.17 -9.32 -6.78
N PHE A 124 -0.01 -8.60 -5.67
CA PHE A 124 1.00 -8.44 -4.61
C PHE A 124 1.32 -9.76 -3.88
N ASN A 125 0.33 -10.62 -3.62
CA ASN A 125 0.58 -11.93 -3.01
C ASN A 125 1.40 -12.87 -3.91
N ARG A 126 1.35 -12.70 -5.24
CA ARG A 126 2.25 -13.44 -6.15
C ARG A 126 3.66 -12.88 -6.10
N PHE A 127 3.82 -11.55 -5.98
CA PHE A 127 5.12 -10.91 -5.79
C PHE A 127 5.77 -11.29 -4.44
N GLN A 128 5.02 -11.33 -3.35
CA GLN A 128 5.56 -11.62 -2.02
C GLN A 128 6.07 -13.06 -1.88
N LYS A 129 5.42 -14.03 -2.54
CA LYS A 129 5.89 -15.43 -2.58
C LYS A 129 7.21 -15.63 -3.33
N TRP A 130 7.60 -14.71 -4.20
CA TRP A 130 8.83 -14.84 -4.99
C TRP A 130 10.03 -14.14 -4.34
N GLY A 131 9.79 -13.13 -3.48
CA GLY A 131 10.85 -12.53 -2.64
C GLY A 131 11.35 -13.44 -1.51
N ASP A 132 10.56 -14.44 -1.11
CA ASP A 132 11.01 -15.46 -0.14
C ASP A 132 11.92 -16.53 -0.75
N ILE A 133 11.93 -16.68 -2.09
CA ILE A 133 12.80 -17.66 -2.78
C ILE A 133 14.27 -17.20 -2.72
N GLU A 134 14.54 -15.88 -2.72
CA GLU A 134 15.89 -15.33 -2.50
C GLU A 134 16.40 -15.48 -1.06
N LYS A 135 15.51 -15.66 -0.07
CA LYS A 135 15.88 -15.88 1.34
C LYS A 135 15.96 -17.36 1.72
N SER A 136 15.63 -18.26 0.81
CA SER A 136 15.52 -19.71 1.06
C SER A 136 16.80 -20.48 0.69
N TYR A 137 17.97 -19.94 1.02
CA TYR A 137 19.19 -20.71 1.28
C TYR A 137 19.68 -20.49 2.73
N THR A 138 18.73 -20.34 3.65
CA THR A 138 18.98 -20.65 5.06
C THR A 138 18.44 -22.04 5.28
N ASP A 139 19.34 -22.98 5.58
CA ASP A 139 19.07 -24.38 5.87
C ASP A 139 18.08 -24.48 7.04
N LYS A 140 16.79 -24.44 6.71
CA LYS A 140 15.72 -24.73 7.65
C LYS A 140 15.51 -26.23 7.54
N GLN A 141 15.97 -26.95 8.55
CA GLN A 141 15.44 -28.27 8.86
C GLN A 141 13.91 -28.15 8.96
N GLU A 142 13.23 -28.56 7.91
CA GLU A 142 11.78 -28.70 7.90
C GLU A 142 11.44 -29.93 8.75
N PHE A 143 11.05 -29.70 10.00
CA PHE A 143 10.29 -30.68 10.75
C PHE A 143 8.96 -30.87 10.03
N LEU A 144 8.82 -32.01 9.33
CA LEU A 144 7.58 -32.50 8.74
C LEU A 144 6.57 -32.81 9.85
N ILE A 145 5.92 -31.78 10.38
CA ILE A 145 4.67 -31.94 11.12
C ILE A 145 3.58 -31.43 10.19
N HIS A 146 2.71 -32.36 9.75
CA HIS A 146 1.55 -32.09 8.91
C HIS A 146 0.70 -30.97 9.51
N ALA A 147 0.88 -29.75 9.02
CA ALA A 147 0.06 -28.61 9.37
C ALA A 147 -1.24 -28.66 8.55
N GLU A 148 -2.29 -29.23 9.15
CA GLU A 148 -3.66 -29.06 8.67
C GLU A 148 -3.98 -27.58 8.46
N LYS A 149 -4.63 -27.31 7.33
CA LYS A 149 -5.04 -25.99 6.85
C LYS A 149 -6.07 -25.35 7.77
N ASN A 150 -5.62 -24.75 8.87
CA ASN A 150 -6.42 -23.80 9.63
C ASN A 150 -5.95 -22.37 9.32
N LYS A 151 -6.80 -21.63 8.62
CA LYS A 151 -6.62 -20.20 8.30
C LYS A 151 -6.29 -19.41 9.58
N PRO A 152 -5.22 -18.61 9.64
CA PRO A 152 -5.00 -17.77 10.80
C PRO A 152 -5.89 -16.53 10.70
N SER A 153 -6.93 -16.51 11.52
CA SER A 153 -7.64 -15.30 11.89
C SER A 153 -6.63 -14.29 12.46
N PHE A 154 -6.59 -13.10 11.88
CA PHE A 154 -5.80 -11.94 12.29
C PHE A 154 -6.27 -11.41 13.67
N LYS A 155 -5.99 -12.18 14.72
CA LYS A 155 -5.80 -11.66 16.07
C LYS A 155 -4.43 -12.15 16.50
N ARG A 156 -3.38 -11.41 16.12
CA ARG A 156 -2.13 -11.40 16.87
C ARG A 156 -2.52 -11.00 18.29
N ARG A 157 -2.81 -12.00 19.13
CA ARG A 157 -2.84 -11.83 20.58
C ARG A 157 -1.51 -11.16 20.88
N ARG A 158 -1.53 -9.96 21.44
CA ARG A 158 -0.34 -9.37 22.06
C ARG A 158 0.05 -10.39 23.12
N GLU A 159 0.99 -11.27 22.80
CA GLU A 159 1.55 -12.17 23.78
C GLU A 159 2.02 -11.30 24.93
N LYS A 160 1.47 -11.57 26.12
CA LYS A 160 1.79 -10.81 27.32
C LYS A 160 3.30 -10.90 27.50
N GLN A 161 3.99 -9.76 27.47
CA GLN A 161 5.42 -9.72 27.73
C GLN A 161 5.66 -10.33 29.12
N LYS A 162 6.49 -11.37 29.17
CA LYS A 162 6.86 -12.04 30.44
C LYS A 162 7.46 -10.99 31.38
N GLN A 163 7.07 -11.01 32.64
CA GLN A 163 7.56 -10.09 33.66
C GLN A 163 8.66 -10.76 34.49
N TRP A 164 9.49 -9.95 35.18
CA TRP A 164 10.52 -10.47 36.09
C TRP A 164 9.96 -11.45 37.13
N LYS A 165 8.75 -11.16 37.64
CA LYS A 165 8.04 -12.00 38.62
C LYS A 165 7.66 -13.38 38.09
N ASP A 166 7.62 -13.55 36.77
CA ASP A 166 7.27 -14.83 36.12
C ASP A 166 8.49 -15.77 36.02
N MET A 167 9.69 -15.33 36.40
CA MET A 167 10.93 -16.12 36.31
C MET A 167 11.16 -16.96 37.57
N LYS A 168 10.99 -18.27 37.44
CA LYS A 168 11.19 -19.25 38.54
C LYS A 168 12.67 -19.43 38.91
N ASP A 169 13.54 -19.58 37.91
CA ASP A 169 14.94 -19.94 38.12
C ASP A 169 15.90 -18.80 37.77
N ASN A 170 17.10 -18.82 38.37
CA ASN A 170 18.16 -17.86 38.08
C ASN A 170 18.61 -17.87 36.62
N SER A 171 18.62 -19.05 36.01
CA SER A 171 18.84 -19.22 34.57
C SER A 171 17.81 -18.44 33.74
N SER A 172 16.53 -18.55 34.10
CA SER A 172 15.44 -17.83 33.43
C SER A 172 15.55 -16.31 33.65
N ARG A 173 15.90 -15.87 34.86
CA ARG A 173 16.14 -14.47 35.21
C ARG A 173 17.27 -13.84 34.40
N THR A 174 18.40 -14.52 34.28
CA THR A 174 19.56 -14.05 33.49
C THR A 174 19.22 -13.93 32.00
N ARG A 175 18.51 -14.92 31.42
CA ARG A 175 18.04 -14.86 30.02
C ARG A 175 17.08 -13.69 29.81
N PHE A 176 16.20 -13.44 30.77
CA PHE A 176 15.28 -12.31 30.75
C PHE A 176 16.02 -10.96 30.77
N LEU A 177 16.99 -10.79 31.65
CA LEU A 177 17.81 -9.58 31.74
C LEU A 177 18.55 -9.30 30.43
N TYR A 178 19.22 -10.32 29.87
CA TYR A 178 19.89 -10.19 28.58
C TYR A 178 18.92 -9.79 27.46
N THR A 179 17.75 -10.43 27.40
CA THR A 179 16.72 -10.10 26.40
C THR A 179 16.25 -8.65 26.54
N ARG A 180 16.01 -8.19 27.78
CA ARG A 180 15.60 -6.81 28.03
C ARG A 180 16.69 -5.82 27.65
N PHE A 181 17.95 -6.10 27.98
CA PHE A 181 19.12 -5.30 27.58
C PHE A 181 19.26 -5.17 26.05
N VAL A 182 19.12 -6.27 25.31
CA VAL A 182 19.18 -6.20 23.84
C VAL A 182 17.98 -5.44 23.28
N LEU A 183 16.76 -5.70 23.80
CA LEU A 183 15.56 -5.01 23.33
C LEU A 183 15.57 -3.50 23.64
N SER A 184 16.11 -3.07 24.78
CA SER A 184 16.26 -1.63 25.08
C SER A 184 17.22 -0.96 24.10
N ASN A 185 18.33 -1.61 23.79
CA ASN A 185 19.29 -1.08 22.82
C ASN A 185 18.74 -1.07 21.38
N ILE A 186 17.96 -2.08 20.99
CA ILE A 186 17.24 -2.05 19.70
C ILE A 186 16.29 -0.85 19.62
N LYS A 187 15.57 -0.54 20.71
CA LYS A 187 14.71 0.65 20.76
C LYS A 187 15.52 1.94 20.64
N ASN A 188 16.75 1.97 21.15
CA ASN A 188 17.66 3.11 21.05
C ASN A 188 18.36 3.22 19.67
N GLY A 189 18.10 2.29 18.75
CA GLY A 189 18.62 2.33 17.37
C GLY A 189 19.68 1.29 17.04
N TYR A 190 20.01 0.38 17.95
CA TYR A 190 20.94 -0.72 17.68
C TYR A 190 20.40 -1.67 16.61
N LYS A 191 21.23 -1.96 15.59
CA LYS A 191 20.89 -2.87 14.49
C LYS A 191 21.29 -4.31 14.85
N PHE A 192 20.35 -5.05 15.44
CA PHE A 192 20.55 -6.45 15.83
C PHE A 192 20.90 -7.34 14.63
N ARG A 193 21.94 -8.17 14.79
CA ARG A 193 22.40 -9.14 13.81
C ARG A 193 22.24 -10.55 14.36
N ILE A 194 21.60 -11.43 13.59
CA ILE A 194 21.36 -12.82 14.00
C ILE A 194 22.66 -13.64 14.03
N SER A 195 23.65 -13.23 13.23
CA SER A 195 24.97 -13.86 13.16
C SER A 195 25.81 -13.67 14.42
N ASP A 196 25.55 -12.61 15.18
CA ASP A 196 26.43 -12.19 16.27
C ASP A 196 26.20 -13.06 17.51
N THR A 197 27.27 -13.52 18.13
CA THR A 197 27.21 -14.23 19.40
C THR A 197 26.74 -13.29 20.52
N PRO A 198 26.27 -13.81 21.68
CA PRO A 198 25.87 -12.95 22.78
C PRO A 198 26.98 -12.01 23.26
N SER A 199 28.23 -12.48 23.25
CA SER A 199 29.42 -11.67 23.57
C SER A 199 29.67 -10.58 22.54
N GLU A 200 29.59 -10.91 21.25
CA GLU A 200 29.76 -9.94 20.17
C GLU A 200 28.65 -8.88 20.18
N THR A 201 27.42 -9.28 20.47
CA THR A 201 26.27 -8.37 20.61
C THR A 201 26.53 -7.36 21.72
N VAL A 202 26.95 -7.81 22.91
CA VAL A 202 27.28 -6.93 24.04
C VAL A 202 28.42 -5.99 23.69
N GLN A 203 29.51 -6.53 23.12
CA GLN A 203 30.67 -5.72 22.74
C GLN A 203 30.32 -4.65 21.71
N ARG A 204 29.47 -4.99 20.74
CA ARG A 204 29.02 -4.03 19.72
C ARG A 204 28.13 -2.94 20.32
N ILE A 205 27.20 -3.30 21.21
CA ILE A 205 26.36 -2.33 21.93
C ILE A 205 27.24 -1.38 22.75
N THR A 206 28.20 -1.90 23.52
CA THR A 206 29.14 -1.07 24.30
C THR A 206 29.94 -0.11 23.41
N LYS A 207 30.39 -0.55 22.23
CA LYS A 207 31.12 0.29 21.28
C LYS A 207 30.26 1.38 20.62
N GLU A 208 29.01 1.08 20.32
CA GLU A 208 28.12 1.96 19.56
C GLU A 208 27.37 2.98 20.43
N PHE A 209 27.03 2.64 21.67
CA PHE A 209 26.16 3.46 22.52
C PHE A 209 26.78 3.88 23.86
N ASP A 210 27.46 2.97 24.55
CA ASP A 210 27.75 3.18 25.98
C ASP A 210 29.20 3.57 26.30
N GLY A 211 30.13 3.50 25.33
CA GLY A 211 31.47 4.10 25.31
C GLY A 211 32.47 3.65 26.40
N GLN A 212 32.07 3.71 27.67
CA GLN A 212 32.83 3.38 28.88
C GLN A 212 32.09 2.39 29.81
N GLU A 213 30.81 2.13 29.59
CA GLU A 213 30.08 1.24 30.49
C GLU A 213 30.38 -0.24 30.20
N ASN A 214 30.98 -0.93 31.18
CA ASN A 214 31.30 -2.35 31.04
C ASN A 214 30.04 -3.22 31.20
N HIS A 215 29.60 -3.82 30.09
CA HIS A 215 28.47 -4.75 30.03
C HIS A 215 28.91 -6.22 29.90
N GLU A 216 30.20 -6.54 29.94
CA GLU A 216 30.72 -7.91 29.75
C GLU A 216 30.09 -8.92 30.72
N LEU A 217 29.77 -8.49 31.93
CA LEU A 217 29.17 -9.32 32.98
C LEU A 217 27.83 -9.92 32.53
N ILE A 218 26.99 -9.19 31.78
CA ILE A 218 25.70 -9.72 31.28
C ILE A 218 25.92 -10.74 30.15
N GLY A 219 26.92 -10.51 29.29
CA GLY A 219 27.28 -11.43 28.22
C GLY A 219 27.83 -12.74 28.75
N GLN A 220 28.75 -12.68 29.72
CA GLN A 220 29.31 -13.85 30.39
C GLN A 220 28.24 -14.63 31.16
N ALA A 221 27.41 -13.94 31.95
CA ALA A 221 26.33 -14.59 32.69
C ALA A 221 25.34 -15.29 31.74
N TYR A 222 24.98 -14.65 30.62
CA TYR A 222 24.10 -15.26 29.63
C TYR A 222 24.73 -16.49 28.96
N ASN A 223 25.99 -16.41 28.54
CA ASN A 223 26.69 -17.56 27.95
C ASN A 223 26.81 -18.72 28.94
N ASN A 224 27.09 -18.43 30.20
CA ASN A 224 27.17 -19.45 31.26
C ASN A 224 25.81 -20.15 31.47
N VAL A 225 24.69 -19.44 31.39
CA VAL A 225 23.35 -20.07 31.47
C VAL A 225 22.97 -20.83 30.20
N ARG A 226 23.44 -20.37 29.03
CA ARG A 226 23.06 -20.93 27.74
C ARG A 226 23.87 -22.16 27.36
N TYR A 227 25.16 -22.14 27.65
CA TYR A 227 26.12 -23.17 27.27
C TYR A 227 26.77 -23.85 28.47
N GLY A 228 26.71 -23.25 29.66
CA GLY A 228 27.17 -23.87 30.89
C GLY A 228 26.09 -24.72 31.55
N ILE A 229 26.53 -25.75 32.27
CA ILE A 229 25.67 -26.69 32.99
C ILE A 229 25.28 -26.14 34.37
N LYS A 230 25.96 -25.08 34.86
CA LYS A 230 25.83 -24.57 36.22
C LYS A 230 24.88 -23.38 36.30
N GLU A 231 24.00 -23.41 37.31
CA GLU A 231 23.20 -22.25 37.71
C GLU A 231 24.10 -21.14 38.28
N LEU A 232 23.77 -19.88 37.98
CA LEU A 232 24.49 -18.74 38.56
C LEU A 232 24.04 -18.47 39.99
N PRO A 233 24.97 -18.06 40.87
CA PRO A 233 24.65 -17.64 42.22
C PRO A 233 23.75 -16.40 42.20
N ASP A 234 22.85 -16.33 43.19
CA ASP A 234 21.87 -15.24 43.34
C ASP A 234 22.53 -13.86 43.38
N ASP A 235 23.73 -13.74 43.98
CA ASP A 235 24.46 -12.48 44.09
C ASP A 235 24.76 -11.84 42.73
N ILE A 236 25.11 -12.66 41.72
CA ILE A 236 25.40 -12.18 40.37
C ILE A 236 24.11 -11.74 39.67
N VAL A 237 23.03 -12.50 39.86
CA VAL A 237 21.72 -12.16 39.30
C VAL A 237 21.17 -10.88 39.93
N GLY A 238 21.37 -10.68 41.23
CA GLY A 238 21.02 -9.46 41.96
C GLY A 238 21.75 -8.24 41.41
N LYS A 239 23.08 -8.31 41.25
CA LYS A 239 23.87 -7.23 40.64
C LYS A 239 23.42 -6.87 39.23
N LEU A 240 23.10 -7.89 38.40
CA LEU A 240 22.59 -7.65 37.05
C LEU A 240 21.18 -7.04 37.08
N LYS A 241 20.33 -7.47 38.02
CA LYS A 241 18.98 -6.92 38.18
C LYS A 241 19.06 -5.43 38.50
N ASP A 242 19.85 -5.02 39.49
CA ASP A 242 19.94 -3.62 39.90
C ASP A 242 20.52 -2.72 38.80
N LYS A 243 21.32 -3.28 37.89
CA LYS A 243 21.92 -2.54 36.77
C LYS A 243 20.98 -2.35 35.57
N TYR A 244 20.09 -3.29 35.26
CA TYR A 244 19.31 -3.30 34.00
C TYR A 244 17.79 -3.27 34.16
N LEU A 245 17.26 -3.31 35.39
CA LEU A 245 15.82 -3.23 35.68
C LEU A 245 15.45 -1.97 36.44
#